data_AF-A0A5R8M429-F1
#
_entry.id   AF-A0A5R8M429-F1
#
_cell.length_a   1.000
_cell.length_b   1.000
_cell.length_c   1.000
_cell.angle_alpha   90.00
_cell.angle_beta   90.00
_cell.angle_gamma   90.00
#
_symmetry.space_group_name_H-M   'P 1'
#
loop_
_entity.id
_entity.type
_entity.pdbx_description
1 polymer ?
#
loop_
_entity_poly.entity_id
_entity_poly.type
_entity_poly.pdbx_seq_one_letter_code
_entity_poly.pdbx_strand_id
1 'polypeptide(L)'
;MDKSVFMELLMGGTHPIIHLLMRLVAFVVYLLFLKRVCRMHFFLALFVSFPLTTFLPLALFIPCFVLGWTSYRIYAWVRSLFKKSEVVRDEVQDSPESFLFLVGNKNVLLENPYRGIYIQGGAGSGKTVSLIHPIVIQAITKNYSGICYDFKSPELTRLLFANLKKGEGLVRPYFIDFKQARRSARTNPLKPELLPKIAYAQEYAQTLMYNLSPKNIKNEDYWMMEAKSVLTGLIWYLKSEHPRYCSLPHVISLILHTDMSQLLKRISANPEASGFTASLKQAVQNEASNQVAGVVSTLRTNLAKLNTPDIFWILSGNVLDLNINDPMNPKFLCIGNESTLAETYAPVISLLISVALKQMNQPDKHKSVVVVDELPTLYINKLEQTLATARSNKVATVLACQDFSQLVDRYGRDKAQVMLSNMGNQFYGRTVNKDSAQMITQLFGKADKTFKTTSNGDNYY
;
A
#
# COMPACT_ATOMS: atom_id res chain seq x y z
N MET A 1 49.87 62.60 -26.53
CA MET A 1 50.17 62.91 -25.11
C MET A 1 51.59 62.46 -24.88
N ASP A 2 52.48 63.36 -24.45
CA ASP A 2 53.88 63.03 -24.20
C ASP A 2 53.97 61.96 -23.09
N LYS A 3 54.88 60.99 -23.19
CA LYS A 3 54.96 59.85 -22.23
C LYS A 3 55.22 60.34 -20.80
N SER A 4 55.94 61.45 -20.67
CA SER A 4 56.21 62.17 -19.43
C SER A 4 54.93 62.68 -18.78
N VAL A 5 54.09 63.40 -19.55
CA VAL A 5 52.84 64.00 -19.08
C VAL A 5 51.82 62.94 -18.64
N PHE A 6 51.78 61.80 -19.32
CA PHE A 6 50.92 60.66 -18.93
C PHE A 6 51.36 60.02 -17.61
N MET A 7 52.67 59.84 -17.41
CA MET A 7 53.22 59.30 -16.17
C MET A 7 53.07 60.28 -15.00
N GLU A 8 53.18 61.58 -15.24
CA GLU A 8 52.89 62.61 -14.24
C GLU A 8 51.43 62.60 -13.80
N LEU A 9 50.48 62.49 -14.73
CA LEU A 9 49.06 62.43 -14.41
C LEU A 9 48.71 61.18 -13.58
N LEU A 10 49.32 60.04 -13.93
CA LEU A 10 49.15 58.76 -13.24
C LEU A 10 49.71 58.74 -11.82
N MET A 11 50.80 59.48 -11.57
CA MET A 11 51.43 59.55 -10.25
C MET A 11 50.92 60.71 -9.38
N GLY A 12 49.96 61.52 -9.87
CA GLY A 12 49.33 62.59 -9.09
C GLY A 12 49.99 63.96 -9.21
N GLY A 13 50.72 64.22 -10.31
CA GLY A 13 51.40 65.48 -10.62
C GLY A 13 52.81 65.59 -10.04
N THR A 14 53.55 66.61 -10.46
CA THR A 14 54.95 66.87 -10.05
C THR A 14 55.10 67.57 -8.70
N HIS A 15 53.98 68.04 -8.12
CA HIS A 15 54.01 68.75 -6.85
C HIS A 15 54.29 67.77 -5.69
N PRO A 16 55.42 67.91 -4.97
CA PRO A 16 55.90 66.89 -4.02
C PRO A 16 54.90 66.61 -2.87
N ILE A 17 54.16 67.63 -2.43
CA ILE A 17 53.14 67.50 -1.39
C ILE A 17 51.94 66.67 -1.86
N ILE A 18 51.48 66.88 -3.10
CA ILE A 18 50.32 66.17 -3.66
C ILE A 18 50.68 64.70 -3.89
N HIS A 19 51.90 64.45 -4.37
CA HIS A 19 52.43 63.11 -4.57
C HIS A 19 52.57 62.34 -3.24
N LEU A 20 53.03 62.98 -2.16
CA LEU A 20 53.07 62.39 -0.82
C LEU A 20 51.66 62.06 -0.28
N LEU A 21 50.72 63.00 -0.43
CA LEU A 21 49.34 62.84 0.02
C LEU A 21 48.62 61.70 -0.72
N MET A 22 48.81 61.60 -2.03
CA MET A 22 48.29 60.51 -2.85
C MET A 22 48.83 59.14 -2.45
N ARG A 23 50.12 59.05 -2.08
CA ARG A 23 50.71 57.81 -1.56
C ARG A 23 50.16 57.41 -0.19
N LEU A 24 49.91 58.38 0.68
CA LEU A 24 49.29 58.12 2.00
C LEU A 24 47.85 57.63 1.83
N VAL A 25 47.08 58.26 0.96
CA VAL A 25 45.71 57.80 0.61
C VAL A 25 45.75 56.40 -0.01
N ALA A 26 46.68 56.15 -0.94
CA ALA A 26 46.85 54.84 -1.55
C ALA A 26 47.19 53.75 -0.51
N PHE A 27 48.05 54.07 0.46
CA PHE A 27 48.43 53.16 1.54
C PHE A 27 47.20 52.72 2.36
N VAL A 28 46.36 53.68 2.76
CA VAL A 28 45.14 53.41 3.52
C VAL A 28 44.14 52.59 2.69
N VAL A 29 43.96 52.92 1.41
CA VAL A 29 43.07 52.18 0.50
C VAL A 29 43.55 50.74 0.31
N TYR A 30 44.85 50.51 0.10
CA TYR A 30 45.42 49.18 -0.07
C TYR A 30 45.35 48.35 1.21
N LEU A 31 45.61 48.96 2.37
CA LEU A 31 45.45 48.30 3.67
C LEU A 31 44.01 47.83 3.89
N LEU A 32 43.03 48.70 3.63
CA LEU A 32 41.61 48.37 3.77
C LEU A 32 41.18 47.30 2.76
N PHE A 33 41.67 47.38 1.53
CA PHE A 33 41.43 46.38 0.49
C PHE A 33 41.95 44.99 0.89
N LEU A 34 43.22 44.89 1.29
CA LEU A 34 43.84 43.62 1.70
C LEU A 34 43.14 43.02 2.93
N LYS A 35 42.68 43.86 3.86
CA LYS A 35 41.96 43.40 5.04
C LYS A 35 40.52 42.96 4.73
N ARG A 36 39.74 43.78 4.01
CA ARG A 36 38.30 43.52 3.81
C ARG A 36 38.01 42.58 2.65
N VAL A 37 38.77 42.66 1.56
CA VAL A 37 38.53 41.86 0.35
C VAL A 37 39.38 40.59 0.39
N CYS A 38 40.69 40.69 0.66
CA CYS A 38 41.58 39.53 0.71
C CYS A 38 41.59 38.79 2.08
N ARG A 39 40.86 39.31 3.09
CA ARG A 39 40.77 38.74 4.46
C ARG A 39 42.13 38.48 5.12
N MET A 40 43.15 39.27 4.80
CA MET A 40 44.46 39.14 5.42
C MET A 40 44.49 39.67 6.86
N HIS A 41 45.33 39.08 7.71
CA HIS A 41 45.61 39.61 9.04
C HIS A 41 46.24 41.01 8.95
N PHE A 42 45.88 41.88 9.90
CA PHE A 42 46.22 43.31 9.86
C PHE A 42 47.72 43.60 9.72
N PHE A 43 48.57 42.91 10.47
CA PHE A 43 50.02 43.10 10.42
C PHE A 43 50.64 42.72 9.07
N LEU A 44 50.15 41.64 8.46
CA LEU A 44 50.59 41.23 7.12
C LEU A 44 50.10 42.21 6.05
N ALA A 45 48.85 42.69 6.18
CA ALA A 45 48.30 43.70 5.28
C ALA A 45 49.08 45.01 5.34
N LEU A 46 49.53 45.43 6.52
CA LEU A 46 50.35 46.63 6.73
C LEU A 46 51.73 46.51 6.06
N PHE A 47 52.36 45.34 6.18
CA PHE A 47 53.67 45.08 5.59
C PHE A 47 53.60 45.05 4.06
N VAL A 48 52.52 44.51 3.50
CA VAL A 48 52.31 44.41 2.05
C VAL A 48 51.82 45.71 1.42
N SER A 49 51.01 46.51 2.13
CA SER A 49 50.47 47.76 1.57
C SER A 49 51.55 48.81 1.33
N PHE A 50 52.63 48.82 2.11
CA PHE A 50 53.72 49.78 1.98
C PHE A 50 54.45 49.70 0.62
N PRO A 51 55.03 48.56 0.20
CA PRO A 51 55.65 48.44 -1.13
C PRO A 51 54.61 48.55 -2.26
N LEU A 52 53.35 48.20 -2.03
CA LEU A 52 52.31 48.33 -3.04
C LEU A 52 52.10 49.78 -3.48
N THR A 53 52.22 50.75 -2.57
CA THR A 53 52.08 52.18 -2.89
C THR A 53 53.17 52.72 -3.79
N THR A 54 54.35 52.09 -3.82
CA THR A 54 55.46 52.49 -4.68
C THR A 54 55.33 51.96 -6.10
N PHE A 55 54.75 50.76 -6.28
CA PHE A 55 54.70 50.10 -7.59
C PHE A 55 53.36 50.26 -8.31
N LEU A 56 52.28 50.53 -7.58
CA LEU A 56 50.93 50.61 -8.15
C LEU A 56 50.27 51.95 -7.80
N PRO A 57 50.17 52.89 -8.76
CA PRO A 57 49.46 54.14 -8.56
C PRO A 57 47.97 53.91 -8.29
N LEU A 58 47.41 54.68 -7.36
CA LEU A 58 46.00 54.60 -6.98
C LEU A 58 45.04 54.80 -8.17
N ALA A 59 45.45 55.65 -9.12
CA ALA A 59 44.73 55.95 -10.35
C ALA A 59 44.53 54.73 -11.26
N LEU A 60 45.42 53.72 -11.19
CA LEU A 60 45.29 52.47 -11.94
C LEU A 60 44.58 51.39 -11.11
N PHE A 61 44.79 51.38 -9.80
CA PHE A 61 44.22 50.35 -8.94
C PHE A 61 42.69 50.41 -8.84
N ILE A 62 42.11 51.59 -8.63
CA ILE A 62 40.66 51.73 -8.41
C ILE A 62 39.86 51.28 -9.65
N PRO A 63 40.17 51.72 -10.88
CA PRO A 63 39.43 51.28 -12.07
C PRO A 63 39.58 49.77 -12.32
N CYS A 64 40.79 49.23 -12.21
CA CYS A 64 41.04 47.79 -12.38
C CYS A 64 40.30 46.95 -11.33
N PHE A 65 40.24 47.42 -10.08
CA PHE A 65 39.50 46.74 -9.02
C PHE A 65 37.99 46.76 -9.27
N VAL A 66 37.42 47.91 -9.66
CA VAL A 66 35.99 48.02 -9.97
C VAL A 66 35.62 47.14 -11.16
N LEU A 67 36.44 47.12 -12.22
CA LEU A 67 36.24 46.24 -13.37
C LEU A 67 36.34 44.75 -13.00
N GLY A 68 37.32 44.36 -12.18
CA GLY A 68 37.45 42.99 -11.71
C GLY A 68 36.30 42.56 -10.80
N TRP A 69 35.87 43.44 -9.89
CA TRP A 69 34.76 43.18 -8.96
C TRP A 69 33.41 43.05 -9.68
N THR A 70 33.13 43.95 -10.63
CA THR A 70 31.92 43.90 -11.46
C THR A 70 31.90 42.63 -12.32
N SER A 71 33.03 42.29 -12.95
CA SER A 71 33.17 41.05 -13.73
C SER A 71 32.95 39.80 -12.86
N TYR A 72 33.52 39.75 -11.65
CA TYR A 72 33.32 38.65 -10.71
C TYR A 72 31.85 38.52 -10.27
N ARG A 73 31.16 39.64 -10.01
CA ARG A 73 29.73 39.63 -9.65
C ARG A 73 28.85 39.16 -10.79
N ILE A 74 29.13 39.58 -12.02
CA ILE A 74 28.44 39.09 -13.21
C ILE A 74 28.68 37.59 -13.37
N TYR A 75 29.92 37.12 -13.25
CA TYR A 75 30.25 35.70 -13.29
C TYR A 75 29.52 34.89 -12.20
N ALA A 76 29.51 35.38 -10.96
CA ALA A 76 28.81 34.72 -9.86
C ALA A 76 27.29 34.68 -10.07
N TRP A 77 26.71 35.74 -10.62
CA TRP A 77 25.29 35.82 -10.96
C TRP A 77 24.93 34.87 -12.11
N VAL A 78 25.70 34.88 -13.20
CA VAL A 78 25.56 33.93 -14.33
C VAL A 78 25.71 32.49 -13.84
N ARG A 79 26.72 32.21 -13.02
CA ARG A 79 26.91 30.89 -12.40
C ARG A 79 25.73 30.51 -11.50
N SER A 80 25.06 31.46 -10.83
CA SER A 80 23.86 31.18 -10.03
C SER A 80 22.64 30.83 -10.90
N LEU A 81 22.53 31.42 -12.11
CA LEU A 81 21.47 31.07 -13.07
C LEU A 81 21.68 29.66 -13.66
N PHE A 82 22.93 29.23 -13.82
CA PHE A 82 23.29 27.90 -14.31
C PHE A 82 23.54 26.87 -13.20
N LYS A 83 23.47 27.27 -11.93
CA LYS A 83 23.49 26.33 -10.80
C LYS A 83 22.14 25.63 -10.81
N LYS A 84 22.04 24.54 -11.60
CA LYS A 84 21.00 23.53 -11.41
C LYS A 84 20.92 23.29 -9.91
N SER A 85 19.73 23.41 -9.34
CA SER A 85 19.50 22.86 -8.03
C SER A 85 19.96 21.41 -8.10
N GLU A 86 21.10 21.11 -7.48
CA GLU A 86 21.38 19.75 -7.08
C GLU A 86 20.28 19.43 -6.07
N VAL A 87 19.21 18.86 -6.60
CA VAL A 87 18.29 18.08 -5.80
C VAL A 87 19.18 17.01 -5.20
N VAL A 88 19.53 17.17 -3.93
CA VAL A 88 20.10 16.10 -3.12
C VAL A 88 19.13 14.95 -3.29
N ARG A 89 19.47 14.01 -4.18
CA ARG A 89 18.82 12.73 -4.25
C ARG A 89 19.38 12.02 -3.05
N ASP A 90 18.67 12.05 -1.94
CA ASP A 90 18.93 11.10 -0.87
C ASP A 90 18.99 9.73 -1.56
N GLU A 91 20.14 9.06 -1.50
CA GLU A 91 20.28 7.69 -2.00
C GLU A 91 19.42 6.82 -1.11
N VAL A 92 18.15 6.69 -1.49
CA VAL A 92 17.19 5.85 -0.81
C VAL A 92 17.69 4.41 -0.95
N GLN A 93 18.15 3.84 0.16
CA GLN A 93 18.67 2.47 0.19
C GLN A 93 17.51 1.49 0.00
N ASP A 94 17.28 1.08 -1.25
CA ASP A 94 16.21 0.14 -1.58
C ASP A 94 16.56 -1.27 -1.10
N SER A 95 15.76 -1.80 -0.18
CA SER A 95 15.91 -3.15 0.34
C SER A 95 15.14 -4.18 -0.52
N PRO A 96 15.52 -5.47 -0.46
CA PRO A 96 14.78 -6.54 -1.14
C PRO A 96 13.34 -6.74 -0.65
N GLU A 97 12.95 -6.09 0.45
CA GLU A 97 11.63 -6.21 1.06
C GLU A 97 10.86 -4.88 1.11
N SER A 98 11.43 -3.74 0.72
CA SER A 98 10.77 -2.44 0.72
C SER A 98 10.00 -2.16 -0.57
N PHE A 99 9.15 -1.14 -0.58
CA PHE A 99 8.56 -0.59 -1.81
C PHE A 99 8.95 0.87 -1.99
N LEU A 100 9.48 1.19 -3.17
CA LEU A 100 9.90 2.53 -3.58
C LEU A 100 8.83 3.17 -4.46
N PHE A 101 8.43 4.39 -4.13
CA PHE A 101 7.45 5.15 -4.90
C PHE A 101 8.08 6.44 -5.43
N LEU A 102 7.80 6.77 -6.69
CA LEU A 102 8.19 8.05 -7.27
C LEU A 102 7.04 9.05 -7.10
N VAL A 103 7.27 10.08 -6.27
CA VAL A 103 6.30 11.14 -5.99
C VAL A 103 6.86 12.47 -6.52
N GLY A 104 6.40 12.88 -7.70
CA GLY A 104 6.98 14.00 -8.44
C GLY A 104 8.44 13.68 -8.80
N ASN A 105 9.38 14.45 -8.26
CA ASN A 105 10.82 14.24 -8.47
C ASN A 105 11.52 13.61 -7.24
N LYS A 106 10.76 13.10 -6.28
CA LYS A 106 11.28 12.52 -5.03
C LYS A 106 10.96 11.03 -4.94
N ASN A 107 11.91 10.27 -4.44
CA ASN A 107 11.72 8.88 -4.07
C ASN A 107 11.20 8.80 -2.63
N VAL A 108 10.12 8.06 -2.43
CA VAL A 108 9.53 7.78 -1.11
C VAL A 108 9.67 6.29 -0.86
N LEU A 109 10.43 5.93 0.18
CA LEU A 109 10.62 4.54 0.58
C LEU A 109 9.57 4.12 1.60
N LEU A 110 8.88 3.03 1.30
CA LEU A 110 8.13 2.27 2.27
C LEU A 110 9.02 1.13 2.75
N GLU A 111 9.73 1.37 3.85
CA GLU A 111 10.74 0.45 4.39
C GLU A 111 10.16 -0.91 4.78
N ASN A 112 8.98 -0.92 5.42
CA ASN A 112 8.37 -2.14 5.96
C ASN A 112 6.92 -2.31 5.48
N PRO A 113 6.68 -3.01 4.35
CA PRO A 113 5.33 -3.28 3.86
C PRO A 113 4.54 -4.27 4.72
N TYR A 114 5.22 -5.03 5.59
CA TYR A 114 4.58 -5.96 6.51
C TYR A 114 3.82 -5.26 7.64
N ARG A 115 3.98 -3.94 7.81
CA ARG A 115 3.13 -3.13 8.70
C ARG A 115 1.73 -2.88 8.14
N GLY A 116 1.38 -3.47 7.00
CA GLY A 116 0.11 -3.26 6.33
C GLY A 116 0.07 -1.93 5.57
N ILE A 117 -0.57 -1.95 4.40
CA ILE A 117 -0.72 -0.84 3.48
C ILE A 117 -2.22 -0.62 3.23
N TYR A 118 -2.75 0.46 3.76
CA TYR A 118 -4.14 0.89 3.54
C TYR A 118 -4.17 1.97 2.47
N ILE A 119 -5.03 1.82 1.47
CA ILE A 119 -5.17 2.77 0.36
C ILE A 119 -6.64 3.19 0.25
N GLN A 120 -6.92 4.43 0.61
CA GLN A 120 -8.26 5.01 0.52
C GLN A 120 -8.32 6.10 -0.56
N GLY A 121 -9.44 6.21 -1.26
CA GLY A 121 -9.70 7.32 -2.16
C GLY A 121 -10.82 7.02 -3.15
N GLY A 122 -11.61 8.02 -3.53
CA GLY A 122 -12.77 7.81 -4.41
C GLY A 122 -12.43 7.25 -5.79
N ALA A 123 -13.45 6.95 -6.60
CA ALA A 123 -13.25 6.59 -8.00
C ALA A 123 -12.46 7.70 -8.74
N GLY A 124 -11.52 7.30 -9.59
CA GLY A 124 -10.65 8.23 -10.32
C GLY A 124 -9.60 8.96 -9.47
N SER A 125 -9.38 8.59 -8.21
CA SER A 125 -8.35 9.20 -7.36
C SER A 125 -6.93 8.71 -7.63
N GLY A 126 -6.74 7.76 -8.56
CA GLY A 126 -5.43 7.23 -8.93
C GLY A 126 -4.90 6.08 -8.06
N LYS A 127 -5.69 5.52 -7.12
CA LYS A 127 -5.27 4.40 -6.24
C LYS A 127 -4.53 3.28 -6.98
N THR A 128 -5.14 2.79 -8.06
CA THR A 128 -4.67 1.61 -8.78
C THR A 128 -3.36 1.90 -9.50
N VAL A 129 -3.32 2.96 -10.32
CA VAL A 129 -2.15 3.32 -11.13
C VAL A 129 -0.98 3.84 -10.28
N SER A 130 -1.25 4.66 -9.27
CA SER A 130 -0.20 5.36 -8.52
C SER A 130 0.38 4.54 -7.37
N LEU A 131 -0.36 3.55 -6.84
CA LEU A 131 0.05 2.78 -5.66
C LEU A 131 0.01 1.28 -5.92
N ILE A 132 -1.15 0.72 -6.28
CA ILE A 132 -1.31 -0.74 -6.42
C ILE A 132 -0.42 -1.29 -7.54
N HIS A 133 -0.38 -0.65 -8.71
CA HIS A 133 0.48 -1.05 -9.83
C HIS A 133 1.96 -1.10 -9.44
N PRO A 134 2.57 -0.01 -8.93
CA PRO A 134 3.94 -0.06 -8.42
C PRO A 134 4.18 -1.14 -7.37
N ILE A 135 3.24 -1.35 -6.43
CA ILE A 135 3.36 -2.39 -5.41
C ILE A 135 3.41 -3.78 -6.04
N VAL A 136 2.48 -4.09 -6.95
CA VAL A 136 2.42 -5.40 -7.63
C VAL A 136 3.69 -5.64 -8.45
N ILE A 137 4.14 -4.65 -9.23
CA ILE A 137 5.38 -4.76 -10.04
C ILE A 137 6.59 -5.01 -9.14
N GLN A 138 6.71 -4.26 -8.04
CA GLN A 138 7.83 -4.42 -7.12
C GLN A 138 7.76 -5.73 -6.35
N ALA A 139 6.57 -6.17 -5.93
CA ALA A 139 6.39 -7.48 -5.30
C ALA A 139 6.88 -8.60 -6.23
N ILE A 140 6.51 -8.55 -7.52
CA ILE A 140 6.98 -9.51 -8.52
C ILE A 140 8.50 -9.44 -8.68
N THR A 141 9.05 -8.24 -8.91
CA THR A 141 10.49 -8.02 -9.14
C THR A 141 11.33 -8.45 -7.93
N LYS A 142 10.79 -8.25 -6.72
CA LYS A 142 11.41 -8.63 -5.45
C LYS A 142 11.06 -10.05 -5.01
N ASN A 143 10.51 -10.87 -5.91
CA ASN A 143 10.24 -12.28 -5.72
C ASN A 143 9.29 -12.58 -4.54
N TYR A 144 8.25 -11.77 -4.35
CA TYR A 144 7.14 -12.08 -3.43
C TYR A 144 6.20 -13.11 -4.06
N SER A 145 5.78 -14.10 -3.29
CA SER A 145 4.55 -14.84 -3.58
C SER A 145 3.34 -14.00 -3.20
N GLY A 146 2.13 -14.39 -3.58
CA GLY A 146 0.99 -13.62 -3.11
C GLY A 146 -0.35 -13.94 -3.73
N ILE A 147 -1.34 -13.18 -3.26
CA ILE A 147 -2.70 -13.18 -3.79
C ILE A 147 -3.02 -11.75 -4.25
N CYS A 148 -3.63 -11.63 -5.41
CA CYS A 148 -4.15 -10.37 -5.93
C CYS A 148 -5.62 -10.56 -6.30
N TYR A 149 -6.52 -9.93 -5.55
CA TYR A 149 -7.91 -9.80 -5.90
C TYR A 149 -8.12 -8.59 -6.81
N ASP A 150 -8.50 -8.87 -8.05
CA ASP A 150 -8.71 -7.92 -9.13
C ASP A 150 -10.22 -7.70 -9.32
N PHE A 151 -10.75 -6.66 -8.67
CA PHE A 151 -12.18 -6.34 -8.71
C PHE A 151 -12.62 -5.93 -10.12
N LYS A 152 -11.76 -5.18 -10.84
CA LYS A 152 -11.96 -4.75 -12.24
C LYS A 152 -11.15 -5.62 -13.20
N SER A 153 -11.25 -6.93 -13.02
CA SER A 153 -10.54 -7.89 -13.85
C SER A 153 -10.78 -7.64 -15.34
N PRO A 154 -9.73 -7.71 -16.19
CA PRO A 154 -8.39 -8.22 -15.89
C PRO A 154 -7.30 -7.12 -15.80
N GLU A 155 -7.54 -5.96 -15.18
CA GLU A 155 -6.56 -4.87 -15.11
C GLU A 155 -5.27 -5.29 -14.36
N LEU A 156 -5.39 -5.63 -13.07
CA LEU A 156 -4.25 -6.05 -12.24
C LEU A 156 -3.70 -7.41 -12.71
N THR A 157 -4.59 -8.28 -13.17
CA THR A 157 -4.23 -9.60 -13.69
C THR A 157 -3.31 -9.47 -14.91
N ARG A 158 -3.66 -8.63 -15.90
CA ARG A 158 -2.80 -8.42 -17.08
C ARG A 158 -1.44 -7.86 -16.68
N LEU A 159 -1.41 -6.90 -15.76
CA LEU A 159 -0.17 -6.32 -15.26
C LEU A 159 0.73 -7.39 -14.64
N LEU A 160 0.16 -8.22 -13.76
CA LEU A 160 0.90 -9.27 -13.07
C LEU A 160 1.49 -10.30 -14.03
N PHE A 161 0.68 -10.83 -14.94
CA PHE A 161 1.15 -11.83 -15.92
C PHE A 161 2.19 -11.24 -16.89
N ALA A 162 2.06 -9.97 -17.28
CA ALA A 162 3.03 -9.31 -18.14
C ALA A 162 4.40 -9.13 -17.46
N ASN A 163 4.42 -8.86 -16.15
CA ASN A 163 5.66 -8.69 -15.39
C ASN A 163 6.28 -10.03 -14.96
N LEU A 164 5.47 -11.03 -14.60
CA LEU A 164 6.00 -12.37 -14.25
C LEU A 164 6.64 -13.07 -15.45
N LYS A 165 6.14 -12.85 -16.69
CA LYS A 165 6.81 -13.36 -17.91
C LYS A 165 8.19 -12.76 -18.16
N LYS A 166 8.44 -11.56 -17.63
CA LYS A 166 9.73 -10.86 -17.77
C LYS A 166 10.68 -11.18 -16.63
N GLY A 167 10.17 -11.69 -15.51
CA GLY A 167 10.97 -11.99 -14.33
C GLY A 167 11.61 -13.36 -14.40
N GLU A 168 12.81 -13.48 -13.83
CA GLU A 168 13.52 -14.76 -13.62
C GLU A 168 13.19 -15.40 -12.26
N GLY A 169 12.16 -14.88 -11.58
CA GLY A 169 11.80 -15.28 -10.22
C GLY A 169 11.25 -16.72 -10.13
N LEU A 170 11.29 -17.27 -8.92
CA LEU A 170 10.79 -18.63 -8.63
C LEU A 170 9.25 -18.69 -8.57
N VAL A 171 8.60 -17.54 -8.51
CA VAL A 171 7.16 -17.41 -8.26
C VAL A 171 6.35 -17.73 -9.51
N ARG A 172 5.49 -18.75 -9.42
CA ARG A 172 4.66 -19.19 -10.55
C ARG A 172 3.30 -18.47 -10.58
N PRO A 173 2.87 -17.90 -11.71
CA PRO A 173 1.56 -17.25 -11.83
C PRO A 173 0.42 -18.26 -11.94
N TYR A 174 -0.69 -17.98 -11.25
CA TYR A 174 -1.97 -18.69 -11.40
C TYR A 174 -3.11 -17.68 -11.52
N PHE A 175 -4.17 -18.06 -12.23
CA PHE A 175 -5.35 -17.22 -12.43
C PHE A 175 -6.62 -17.99 -12.15
N ILE A 176 -7.50 -17.42 -11.35
CA ILE A 176 -8.90 -17.82 -11.23
C ILE A 176 -9.73 -16.69 -11.83
N ASP A 177 -10.36 -16.97 -12.97
CA ASP A 177 -11.21 -16.06 -13.73
C ASP A 177 -12.69 -16.42 -13.54
N PHE A 178 -13.43 -15.65 -12.74
CA PHE A 178 -14.87 -15.85 -12.60
C PHE A 178 -15.68 -15.32 -13.80
N LYS A 179 -15.07 -14.54 -14.71
CA LYS A 179 -15.68 -14.13 -15.98
C LYS A 179 -15.58 -15.25 -17.02
N GLN A 180 -14.47 -16.00 -17.03
CA GLN A 180 -14.23 -17.12 -17.96
C GLN A 180 -13.72 -18.35 -17.23
N ALA A 181 -14.62 -19.07 -16.55
CA ALA A 181 -14.28 -20.19 -15.67
C ALA A 181 -13.40 -21.28 -16.32
N ARG A 182 -13.56 -21.55 -17.62
CA ARG A 182 -12.76 -22.56 -18.34
C ARG A 182 -11.28 -22.22 -18.46
N ARG A 183 -10.90 -20.94 -18.31
CA ARG A 183 -9.51 -20.47 -18.34
C ARG A 183 -8.86 -20.46 -16.96
N SER A 184 -9.65 -20.69 -15.91
CA SER A 184 -9.22 -20.67 -14.52
C SER A 184 -8.41 -21.91 -14.17
N ALA A 185 -7.40 -21.72 -13.34
CA ALA A 185 -6.89 -22.78 -12.49
C ALA A 185 -8.03 -23.31 -11.61
N ARG A 186 -8.12 -24.64 -11.49
CA ARG A 186 -9.12 -25.29 -10.64
C ARG A 186 -8.52 -25.58 -9.27
N THR A 187 -9.27 -25.34 -8.21
CA THR A 187 -8.81 -25.51 -6.83
C THR A 187 -9.97 -25.99 -5.95
N ASN A 188 -9.67 -26.47 -4.75
CA ASN A 188 -10.69 -26.87 -3.79
C ASN A 188 -10.36 -26.25 -2.42
N PRO A 189 -11.11 -25.23 -1.97
CA PRO A 189 -10.84 -24.57 -0.69
C PRO A 189 -11.18 -25.44 0.52
N LEU A 190 -11.92 -26.53 0.34
CA LEU A 190 -12.31 -27.48 1.38
C LEU A 190 -11.52 -28.78 1.30
N LYS A 191 -10.35 -28.79 0.66
CA LYS A 191 -9.44 -29.94 0.69
C LYS A 191 -9.24 -30.44 2.12
N PRO A 192 -9.30 -31.75 2.39
CA PRO A 192 -9.13 -32.30 3.74
C PRO A 192 -7.87 -31.83 4.47
N GLU A 193 -6.76 -31.63 3.75
CA GLU A 193 -5.49 -31.17 4.32
C GLU A 193 -5.54 -29.72 4.81
N LEU A 194 -6.48 -28.91 4.29
CA LEU A 194 -6.72 -27.52 4.72
C LEU A 194 -7.66 -27.43 5.93
N LEU A 195 -8.16 -28.58 6.43
CA LEU A 195 -9.11 -28.70 7.53
C LEU A 195 -8.52 -29.55 8.69
N PRO A 196 -7.39 -29.13 9.31
CA PRO A 196 -6.75 -29.92 10.37
C PRO A 196 -7.59 -29.98 11.66
N LYS A 197 -8.43 -28.96 11.90
CA LYS A 197 -9.33 -28.88 13.06
C LYS A 197 -10.71 -28.39 12.63
N ILE A 198 -11.76 -28.81 13.33
CA ILE A 198 -13.14 -28.42 13.01
C ILE A 198 -13.37 -26.89 13.05
N ALA A 199 -12.57 -26.17 13.83
CA ALA A 199 -12.55 -24.71 13.86
C ALA A 199 -12.27 -24.07 12.48
N TYR A 200 -11.55 -24.75 11.59
CA TYR A 200 -11.35 -24.29 10.22
C TYR A 200 -12.66 -24.38 9.42
N ALA A 201 -13.38 -25.50 9.55
CA ALA A 201 -14.69 -25.67 8.92
C ALA A 201 -15.70 -24.62 9.44
N GLN A 202 -15.69 -24.32 10.74
CA GLN A 202 -16.53 -23.27 11.33
C GLN A 202 -16.25 -21.90 10.69
N GLU A 203 -14.98 -21.49 10.62
CA GLU A 203 -14.61 -20.19 10.07
C GLU A 203 -14.89 -20.09 8.56
N TYR A 204 -14.73 -21.19 7.81
CA TYR A 204 -15.03 -21.24 6.38
C TYR A 204 -16.53 -21.23 6.11
N ALA A 205 -17.32 -21.97 6.89
CA ALA A 205 -18.78 -21.91 6.85
C ALA A 205 -19.29 -20.49 7.17
N GLN A 206 -18.72 -19.85 8.19
CA GLN A 206 -19.06 -18.47 8.56
C GLN A 206 -18.71 -17.47 7.45
N THR A 207 -17.49 -17.54 6.92
CA THR A 207 -17.07 -16.68 5.79
C THR A 207 -18.03 -16.81 4.61
N LEU A 208 -18.36 -18.06 4.24
CA LEU A 208 -19.24 -18.33 3.11
C LEU A 208 -20.66 -17.77 3.34
N MET A 209 -21.27 -18.11 4.47
CA MET A 209 -22.66 -17.74 4.77
C MET A 209 -22.84 -16.23 4.97
N TYR A 210 -21.86 -15.54 5.57
CA TYR A 210 -21.89 -14.09 5.71
C TYR A 210 -21.76 -13.34 4.40
N ASN A 211 -20.96 -13.84 3.46
CA ASN A 211 -20.94 -13.24 2.13
C ASN A 211 -22.22 -13.53 1.33
N LEU A 212 -22.87 -14.68 1.55
CA LEU A 212 -24.17 -15.02 0.93
C LEU A 212 -25.33 -14.20 1.49
N SER A 213 -25.21 -13.75 2.75
CA SER A 213 -26.20 -12.96 3.45
C SER A 213 -25.55 -11.83 4.30
N PRO A 214 -25.05 -10.75 3.68
CA PRO A 214 -24.27 -9.71 4.37
C PRO A 214 -24.98 -9.04 5.55
N LYS A 215 -26.31 -8.97 5.53
CA LYS A 215 -27.13 -8.43 6.64
C LYS A 215 -26.83 -9.11 7.99
N ASN A 216 -26.45 -10.40 7.95
CA ASN A 216 -26.17 -11.21 9.13
C ASN A 216 -24.78 -10.96 9.73
N ILE A 217 -23.93 -10.14 9.09
CA ILE A 217 -22.60 -9.80 9.64
C ILE A 217 -22.74 -8.95 10.91
N LYS A 218 -23.69 -8.01 10.93
CA LYS A 218 -23.93 -7.09 12.05
C LYS A 218 -24.95 -7.64 13.03
N ASN A 219 -26.04 -8.19 12.51
CA ASN A 219 -27.17 -8.69 13.29
C ASN A 219 -27.47 -10.13 12.84
N GLU A 220 -26.73 -11.08 13.40
CA GLU A 220 -26.93 -12.51 13.09
C GLU A 220 -28.26 -13.00 13.67
N ASP A 221 -29.11 -13.57 12.80
CA ASP A 221 -30.33 -14.24 13.23
C ASP A 221 -30.08 -15.72 13.60
N TYR A 222 -31.03 -16.29 14.35
CA TYR A 222 -30.98 -17.69 14.79
C TYR A 222 -30.84 -18.67 13.62
N TRP A 223 -31.56 -18.44 12.52
CA TRP A 223 -31.57 -19.31 11.35
C TRP A 223 -30.19 -19.38 10.68
N MET A 224 -29.50 -18.24 10.59
CA MET A 224 -28.15 -18.13 10.07
C MET A 224 -27.14 -18.84 10.98
N MET A 225 -27.27 -18.67 12.30
CA MET A 225 -26.41 -19.35 13.28
C MET A 225 -26.51 -20.88 13.13
N GLU A 226 -27.73 -21.44 13.10
CA GLU A 226 -27.96 -22.87 12.91
C GLU A 226 -27.50 -23.35 11.53
N ALA A 227 -27.77 -22.57 10.47
CA ALA A 227 -27.32 -22.90 9.11
C ALA A 227 -25.79 -23.04 9.04
N LYS A 228 -25.03 -22.10 9.63
CA LYS A 228 -23.56 -22.21 9.73
C LYS A 228 -23.14 -23.46 10.52
N SER A 229 -23.85 -23.79 11.59
CA SER A 229 -23.57 -24.97 12.41
C SER A 229 -23.75 -26.25 11.60
N VAL A 230 -24.89 -26.43 10.93
CA VAL A 230 -25.15 -27.58 10.06
C VAL A 230 -24.13 -27.66 8.92
N LEU A 231 -23.80 -26.53 8.29
CA LEU A 231 -22.80 -26.46 7.24
C LEU A 231 -21.41 -26.88 7.74
N THR A 232 -21.03 -26.46 8.96
CA THR A 232 -19.80 -26.89 9.63
C THR A 232 -19.78 -28.40 9.81
N GLY A 233 -20.86 -28.96 10.38
CA GLY A 233 -20.99 -30.40 10.61
C GLY A 233 -20.88 -31.19 9.30
N LEU A 234 -21.51 -30.72 8.22
CA LEU A 234 -21.44 -31.35 6.91
C LEU A 234 -20.02 -31.30 6.30
N ILE A 235 -19.36 -30.15 6.36
CA ILE A 235 -17.97 -30.01 5.86
C ILE A 235 -17.06 -30.98 6.62
N TRP A 236 -17.19 -31.04 7.95
CA TRP A 236 -16.38 -31.93 8.77
C TRP A 236 -16.68 -33.41 8.49
N TYR A 237 -17.96 -33.78 8.38
CA TYR A 237 -18.40 -35.12 8.02
C TYR A 237 -17.81 -35.58 6.68
N LEU A 238 -17.84 -34.71 5.66
CA LEU A 238 -17.21 -35.02 4.37
C LEU A 238 -15.70 -35.15 4.51
N LYS A 239 -15.05 -34.30 5.30
CA LYS A 239 -13.60 -34.41 5.53
C LYS A 239 -13.22 -35.73 6.21
N SER A 240 -13.98 -36.18 7.20
CA SER A 240 -13.63 -37.35 8.03
C SER A 240 -14.04 -38.67 7.38
N GLU A 241 -15.26 -38.76 6.85
CA GLU A 241 -15.82 -40.02 6.34
C GLU A 241 -15.71 -40.15 4.82
N HIS A 242 -15.68 -39.03 4.09
CA HIS A 242 -15.77 -38.99 2.62
C HIS A 242 -14.76 -38.03 1.97
N PRO A 243 -13.45 -38.11 2.30
CA PRO A 243 -12.48 -37.08 1.95
C PRO A 243 -12.39 -36.80 0.44
N ARG A 244 -12.64 -37.80 -0.40
CA ARG A 244 -12.70 -37.66 -1.87
C ARG A 244 -13.80 -36.71 -2.34
N TYR A 245 -14.89 -36.60 -1.60
CA TYR A 245 -16.05 -35.75 -1.88
C TYR A 245 -16.07 -34.48 -1.02
N CYS A 246 -14.99 -34.20 -0.27
CA CYS A 246 -14.88 -32.98 0.51
C CYS A 246 -14.54 -31.79 -0.39
N SER A 247 -15.56 -31.20 -1.01
CA SER A 247 -15.45 -29.97 -1.79
C SER A 247 -16.73 -29.15 -1.72
N LEU A 248 -16.63 -27.85 -2.02
CA LEU A 248 -17.79 -26.96 -1.96
C LEU A 248 -18.93 -27.40 -2.91
N PRO A 249 -18.66 -27.84 -4.16
CA PRO A 249 -19.70 -28.39 -5.03
C PRO A 249 -20.48 -29.55 -4.40
N HIS A 250 -19.80 -30.52 -3.78
CA HIS A 250 -20.49 -31.65 -3.13
C HIS A 250 -21.32 -31.21 -1.92
N VAL A 251 -20.80 -30.27 -1.11
CA VAL A 251 -21.54 -29.66 0.01
C VAL A 251 -22.83 -29.02 -0.48
N ILE A 252 -22.76 -28.22 -1.54
CA ILE A 252 -23.92 -27.55 -2.16
C ILE A 252 -24.90 -28.61 -2.66
N SER A 253 -24.44 -29.59 -3.45
CA SER A 253 -25.30 -30.63 -4.01
C SER A 253 -26.03 -31.45 -2.93
N LEU A 254 -25.34 -31.80 -1.83
CA LEU A 254 -25.95 -32.55 -0.74
C LEU A 254 -27.07 -31.75 -0.06
N ILE A 255 -26.86 -30.46 0.21
CA ILE A 255 -27.87 -29.61 0.85
C ILE A 255 -29.07 -29.36 -0.08
N LEU A 256 -28.84 -29.18 -1.37
CA LEU A 256 -29.90 -28.86 -2.33
C LEU A 256 -30.73 -30.09 -2.73
N HIS A 257 -30.12 -31.27 -2.84
CA HIS A 257 -30.75 -32.44 -3.47
C HIS A 257 -31.04 -33.60 -2.52
N THR A 258 -30.61 -33.53 -1.27
CA THR A 258 -30.86 -34.59 -0.28
C THR A 258 -31.96 -34.17 0.69
N ASP A 259 -32.70 -35.16 1.21
CA ASP A 259 -33.57 -34.98 2.36
C ASP A 259 -32.74 -34.57 3.59
N MET A 260 -33.17 -33.50 4.27
CA MET A 260 -32.40 -32.94 5.39
C MET A 260 -32.37 -33.89 6.58
N SER A 261 -33.46 -34.61 6.87
CA SER A 261 -33.52 -35.54 7.99
C SER A 261 -32.55 -36.71 7.80
N GLN A 262 -32.47 -37.25 6.58
CA GLN A 262 -31.48 -38.27 6.24
C GLN A 262 -30.05 -37.73 6.34
N LEU A 263 -29.80 -36.53 5.83
CA LEU A 263 -28.47 -35.90 5.88
C LEU A 263 -28.01 -35.67 7.33
N LEU A 264 -28.89 -35.13 8.18
CA LEU A 264 -28.61 -34.93 9.61
C LEU A 264 -28.34 -36.25 10.32
N LYS A 265 -29.09 -37.32 10.02
CA LYS A 265 -28.84 -38.66 10.58
C LYS A 265 -27.42 -39.15 10.25
N ARG A 266 -26.94 -38.90 9.02
CA ARG A 266 -25.57 -39.28 8.61
C ARG A 266 -24.51 -38.43 9.30
N ILE A 267 -24.67 -37.10 9.32
CA ILE A 267 -23.71 -36.19 9.98
C ILE A 267 -23.63 -36.49 11.48
N SER A 268 -24.78 -36.71 12.13
CA SER A 268 -24.87 -37.02 13.57
C SER A 268 -24.30 -38.38 13.97
N ALA A 269 -24.03 -39.28 13.02
CA ALA A 269 -23.35 -40.54 13.30
C ALA A 269 -21.85 -40.34 13.52
N ASN A 270 -21.27 -39.25 13.01
CA ASN A 270 -19.88 -38.90 13.28
C ASN A 270 -19.79 -38.15 14.62
N PRO A 271 -19.06 -38.65 15.63
CA PRO A 271 -19.03 -38.05 16.96
C PRO A 271 -18.53 -36.59 16.97
N GLU A 272 -17.55 -36.27 16.15
CA GLU A 272 -16.95 -34.93 16.08
C GLU A 272 -17.86 -33.90 15.37
N ALA A 273 -18.68 -34.35 14.42
CA ALA A 273 -19.65 -33.49 13.73
C ALA A 273 -21.01 -33.41 14.44
N SER A 274 -21.34 -34.39 15.27
CA SER A 274 -22.69 -34.56 15.84
C SER A 274 -23.20 -33.34 16.60
N GLY A 275 -22.35 -32.71 17.42
CA GLY A 275 -22.69 -31.53 18.20
C GLY A 275 -23.16 -30.34 17.36
N PHE A 276 -22.66 -30.20 16.13
CA PHE A 276 -23.03 -29.12 15.21
C PHE A 276 -24.42 -29.27 14.60
N THR A 277 -24.97 -30.48 14.64
CA THR A 277 -26.31 -30.80 14.11
C THR A 277 -27.31 -31.15 15.21
N ALA A 278 -26.90 -31.13 16.48
CA ALA A 278 -27.70 -31.63 17.59
C ALA A 278 -29.03 -30.89 17.75
N SER A 279 -28.99 -29.56 17.74
CA SER A 279 -30.17 -28.68 17.84
C SER A 279 -31.19 -28.99 16.74
N LEU A 280 -30.76 -28.98 15.48
CA LEU A 280 -31.64 -29.26 14.34
C LEU A 280 -32.13 -30.72 14.30
N LYS A 281 -31.30 -31.68 14.70
CA LYS A 281 -31.70 -33.09 14.84
C LYS A 281 -32.82 -33.25 15.87
N GLN A 282 -32.70 -32.59 17.03
CA GLN A 282 -33.72 -32.61 18.05
C GLN A 282 -35.02 -31.98 17.54
N ALA A 283 -34.94 -30.87 16.79
CA ALA A 283 -36.10 -30.26 16.16
C ALA A 283 -36.80 -31.23 15.18
N VAL A 284 -36.04 -32.01 14.40
CA VAL A 284 -36.60 -33.07 13.53
C VAL A 284 -37.28 -34.17 14.35
N GLN A 285 -36.67 -34.62 15.45
CA GLN A 285 -37.22 -35.68 16.31
C GLN A 285 -38.49 -35.25 17.04
N ASN A 286 -38.58 -33.96 17.40
CA ASN A 286 -39.74 -33.38 18.07
C ASN A 286 -40.82 -32.91 17.07
N GLU A 287 -40.70 -33.23 15.79
CA GLU A 287 -41.62 -32.80 14.73
C GLU A 287 -41.81 -31.27 14.66
N ALA A 288 -40.78 -30.50 15.06
CA ALA A 288 -40.77 -29.03 15.03
C ALA A 288 -40.56 -28.50 13.61
N SER A 289 -41.55 -28.73 12.75
CA SER A 289 -41.51 -28.49 11.29
C SER A 289 -41.11 -27.05 10.92
N ASN A 290 -41.63 -26.05 11.63
CA ASN A 290 -41.33 -24.64 11.36
C ASN A 290 -39.84 -24.30 11.56
N GLN A 291 -39.22 -24.83 12.61
CA GLN A 291 -37.81 -24.58 12.90
C GLN A 291 -36.92 -25.26 11.86
N VAL A 292 -37.21 -26.52 11.54
CA VAL A 292 -36.48 -27.27 10.51
C VAL A 292 -36.61 -26.58 9.15
N ALA A 293 -37.82 -26.18 8.77
CA ALA A 293 -38.08 -25.48 7.52
C ALA A 293 -37.32 -24.15 7.43
N GLY A 294 -37.26 -23.37 8.53
CA GLY A 294 -36.52 -22.11 8.59
C GLY A 294 -35.01 -22.27 8.31
N VAL A 295 -34.36 -23.24 8.95
CA VAL A 295 -32.93 -23.50 8.74
C VAL A 295 -32.66 -24.08 7.35
N VAL A 296 -33.47 -25.05 6.90
CA VAL A 296 -33.35 -25.66 5.57
C VAL A 296 -33.53 -24.61 4.47
N SER A 297 -34.53 -23.75 4.59
CA SER A 297 -34.79 -22.66 3.66
C SER A 297 -33.61 -21.69 3.61
N THR A 298 -33.06 -21.32 4.77
CA THR A 298 -31.89 -20.44 4.86
C THR A 298 -30.67 -21.04 4.16
N LEU A 299 -30.36 -22.32 4.42
CA LEU A 299 -29.25 -23.03 3.77
C LEU A 299 -29.44 -23.11 2.25
N ARG A 300 -30.59 -23.63 1.80
CA ARG A 300 -30.85 -23.86 0.38
C ARG A 300 -30.89 -22.55 -0.40
N THR A 301 -31.57 -21.52 0.12
CA THR A 301 -31.68 -20.22 -0.56
C THR A 301 -30.32 -19.55 -0.72
N ASN A 302 -29.45 -19.62 0.30
CA ASN A 302 -28.12 -19.04 0.20
C ASN A 302 -27.21 -19.87 -0.71
N LEU A 303 -27.12 -21.19 -0.51
CA LEU A 303 -26.21 -22.04 -1.29
C LEU A 303 -26.64 -22.25 -2.74
N ALA A 304 -27.93 -22.15 -3.06
CA ALA A 304 -28.41 -22.18 -4.44
C ALA A 304 -27.83 -21.06 -5.31
N LYS A 305 -27.48 -19.91 -4.72
CA LYS A 305 -26.79 -18.81 -5.43
C LYS A 305 -25.44 -19.22 -6.01
N LEU A 306 -24.82 -20.27 -5.44
CA LEU A 306 -23.52 -20.79 -5.86
C LEU A 306 -23.63 -22.00 -6.78
N ASN A 307 -24.84 -22.47 -7.07
CA ASN A 307 -25.09 -23.65 -7.90
C ASN A 307 -25.00 -23.30 -9.40
N THR A 308 -23.82 -22.91 -9.85
CA THR A 308 -23.54 -22.56 -11.25
C THR A 308 -22.44 -23.45 -11.83
N PRO A 309 -22.49 -23.74 -13.16
CA PRO A 309 -21.43 -24.51 -13.82
C PRO A 309 -20.03 -23.93 -13.62
N ASP A 310 -19.92 -22.60 -13.60
CA ASP A 310 -18.65 -21.88 -13.45
C ASP A 310 -18.01 -22.10 -12.08
N ILE A 311 -18.79 -21.91 -11.00
CA ILE A 311 -18.32 -22.13 -9.63
C ILE A 311 -17.98 -23.62 -9.43
N PHE A 312 -18.83 -24.52 -9.92
CA PHE A 312 -18.60 -25.96 -9.82
C PHE A 312 -17.35 -26.39 -10.58
N TRP A 313 -17.11 -25.84 -11.77
CA TRP A 313 -15.92 -26.11 -12.56
C TRP A 313 -14.64 -25.70 -11.82
N ILE A 314 -14.60 -24.46 -11.31
CA ILE A 314 -13.43 -23.90 -10.63
C ILE A 314 -13.16 -24.67 -9.32
N LEU A 315 -14.20 -24.93 -8.51
CA LEU A 315 -14.05 -25.40 -7.13
C LEU A 315 -14.05 -26.92 -6.93
N SER A 316 -14.13 -27.69 -8.02
CA SER A 316 -14.11 -29.16 -8.01
C SER A 316 -12.74 -29.77 -8.35
N GLY A 317 -11.75 -28.96 -8.74
CA GLY A 317 -10.45 -29.45 -9.17
C GLY A 317 -9.34 -29.26 -8.13
N ASN A 318 -8.17 -29.81 -8.42
CA ASN A 318 -7.03 -29.82 -7.48
C ASN A 318 -5.73 -29.28 -8.10
N VAL A 319 -5.81 -28.59 -9.25
CA VAL A 319 -4.66 -28.11 -10.04
C VAL A 319 -3.84 -27.08 -9.27
N LEU A 320 -4.52 -26.17 -8.56
CA LEU A 320 -3.90 -25.16 -7.70
C LEU A 320 -4.14 -25.54 -6.23
N ASP A 321 -3.07 -25.73 -5.47
CA ASP A 321 -3.12 -25.72 -4.01
C ASP A 321 -3.10 -24.29 -3.46
N LEU A 322 -3.74 -24.07 -2.32
CA LEU A 322 -3.84 -22.76 -1.67
C LEU A 322 -2.68 -22.48 -0.69
N ASN A 323 -1.62 -23.30 -0.69
CA ASN A 323 -0.36 -23.01 -0.02
C ASN A 323 0.48 -22.09 -0.92
N ILE A 324 0.07 -20.83 -0.98
CA ILE A 324 0.57 -19.83 -1.95
C ILE A 324 2.03 -19.46 -1.71
N ASN A 325 2.46 -19.39 -0.45
CA ASN A 325 3.80 -18.97 -0.07
C ASN A 325 4.66 -20.13 0.46
N ASP A 326 4.47 -21.31 -0.11
CA ASP A 326 5.39 -22.44 0.06
C ASP A 326 6.82 -22.02 -0.35
N PRO A 327 7.83 -22.11 0.54
CA PRO A 327 9.22 -21.83 0.19
C PRO A 327 9.74 -22.64 -1.01
N MET A 328 9.24 -23.86 -1.21
CA MET A 328 9.70 -24.75 -2.29
C MET A 328 8.96 -24.53 -3.60
N ASN A 329 7.75 -23.95 -3.55
CA ASN A 329 6.91 -23.73 -4.72
C ASN A 329 6.04 -22.47 -4.54
N PRO A 330 6.67 -21.28 -4.50
CA PRO A 330 5.96 -20.03 -4.29
C PRO A 330 5.10 -19.68 -5.51
N LYS A 331 3.90 -19.16 -5.25
CA LYS A 331 2.87 -18.89 -6.27
C LYS A 331 2.40 -17.43 -6.18
N PHE A 332 1.98 -16.87 -7.30
CA PHE A 332 1.21 -15.63 -7.32
C PHE A 332 -0.16 -15.91 -7.91
N LEU A 333 -1.19 -15.90 -7.07
CA LEU A 333 -2.58 -16.16 -7.44
C LEU A 333 -3.31 -14.85 -7.73
N CYS A 334 -3.71 -14.63 -8.98
CA CYS A 334 -4.71 -13.63 -9.33
C CYS A 334 -6.12 -14.22 -9.24
N ILE A 335 -7.03 -13.53 -8.56
CA ILE A 335 -8.46 -13.85 -8.53
C ILE A 335 -9.20 -12.70 -9.20
N GLY A 336 -9.64 -12.92 -10.42
CA GLY A 336 -10.38 -11.95 -11.21
C GLY A 336 -11.87 -12.09 -10.98
N ASN A 337 -12.50 -10.98 -10.58
CA ASN A 337 -13.95 -10.92 -10.44
C ASN A 337 -14.64 -10.60 -11.78
N GLU A 338 -15.91 -10.97 -11.92
CA GLU A 338 -16.79 -10.33 -12.91
C GLU A 338 -17.51 -9.18 -12.22
N SER A 339 -17.09 -7.94 -12.47
CA SER A 339 -17.54 -6.77 -11.72
C SER A 339 -19.07 -6.56 -11.77
N THR A 340 -19.72 -6.98 -12.85
CA THR A 340 -21.20 -6.90 -12.99
C THR A 340 -21.94 -7.92 -12.13
N LEU A 341 -21.27 -8.99 -11.70
CA LEU A 341 -21.80 -10.09 -10.89
C LEU A 341 -21.01 -10.25 -9.58
N ALA A 342 -20.46 -9.16 -9.06
CA ALA A 342 -19.55 -9.19 -7.92
C ALA A 342 -20.18 -9.85 -6.68
N GLU A 343 -21.46 -9.60 -6.42
CA GLU A 343 -22.17 -10.20 -5.29
C GLU A 343 -22.32 -11.72 -5.42
N THR A 344 -22.46 -12.24 -6.64
CA THR A 344 -22.56 -13.68 -6.92
C THR A 344 -21.26 -14.40 -6.58
N TYR A 345 -20.12 -13.79 -6.90
CA TYR A 345 -18.80 -14.42 -6.73
C TYR A 345 -18.10 -14.05 -5.42
N ALA A 346 -18.49 -12.97 -4.74
CA ALA A 346 -17.92 -12.54 -3.47
C ALA A 346 -17.82 -13.67 -2.41
N PRO A 347 -18.81 -14.57 -2.23
CA PRO A 347 -18.70 -15.65 -1.24
C PRO A 347 -17.56 -16.63 -1.50
N VAL A 348 -17.40 -17.06 -2.76
CA VAL A 348 -16.36 -18.03 -3.12
C VAL A 348 -14.99 -17.38 -3.20
N ILE A 349 -14.91 -16.13 -3.66
CA ILE A 349 -13.67 -15.33 -3.64
C ILE A 349 -13.21 -15.11 -2.20
N SER A 350 -14.11 -14.70 -1.31
CA SER A 350 -13.80 -14.50 0.12
C SER A 350 -13.36 -15.79 0.80
N LEU A 351 -13.97 -16.93 0.45
CA LEU A 351 -13.54 -18.25 0.95
C LEU A 351 -12.12 -18.59 0.47
N LEU A 352 -11.82 -18.43 -0.82
CA LEU A 352 -10.49 -18.69 -1.38
C LEU A 352 -9.41 -17.84 -0.70
N ILE A 353 -9.66 -16.53 -0.56
CA ILE A 353 -8.73 -15.61 0.12
C ILE A 353 -8.60 -15.98 1.59
N SER A 354 -9.68 -16.28 2.29
CA SER A 354 -9.64 -16.67 3.72
C SER A 354 -8.80 -17.93 3.95
N VAL A 355 -8.98 -18.94 3.10
CA VAL A 355 -8.24 -20.20 3.19
C VAL A 355 -6.76 -19.96 2.91
N ALA A 356 -6.44 -19.30 1.81
CA ALA A 356 -5.07 -19.06 1.40
C ALA A 356 -4.33 -18.11 2.35
N LEU A 357 -4.98 -17.04 2.83
CA LEU A 357 -4.41 -16.13 3.83
C LEU A 357 -4.07 -16.86 5.13
N LYS A 358 -4.88 -17.83 5.56
CA LYS A 358 -4.58 -18.64 6.74
C LYS A 358 -3.39 -19.58 6.52
N GLN A 359 -3.19 -20.12 5.31
CA GLN A 359 -1.99 -20.88 4.97
C GLN A 359 -0.75 -19.98 4.89
N MET A 360 -0.92 -18.74 4.41
CA MET A 360 0.16 -17.77 4.27
C MET A 360 0.64 -17.23 5.61
N ASN A 361 -0.28 -17.01 6.55
CA ASN A 361 0.01 -16.43 7.86
C ASN A 361 0.55 -17.47 8.85
N GLN A 362 1.68 -18.09 8.51
CA GLN A 362 2.39 -19.08 9.32
C GLN A 362 3.90 -18.76 9.36
N PRO A 363 4.62 -19.19 10.40
CA PRO A 363 6.07 -19.05 10.47
C PRO A 363 6.79 -19.75 9.31
N ASP A 364 8.01 -19.31 9.03
CA ASP A 364 8.96 -19.97 8.09
C ASP A 364 8.45 -20.16 6.66
N LYS A 365 7.47 -19.35 6.25
CA LYS A 365 6.96 -19.30 4.87
C LYS A 365 7.75 -18.31 4.01
N HIS A 366 7.59 -18.45 2.69
CA HIS A 366 8.10 -17.47 1.73
C HIS A 366 7.46 -16.09 1.95
N LYS A 367 8.23 -15.02 1.80
CA LYS A 367 7.70 -13.65 1.92
C LYS A 367 6.59 -13.43 0.89
N SER A 368 5.50 -12.79 1.31
CA SER A 368 4.30 -12.74 0.48
C SER A 368 3.52 -11.45 0.58
N VAL A 369 2.67 -11.21 -0.41
CA VAL A 369 1.78 -10.03 -0.48
C VAL A 369 0.32 -10.46 -0.70
N VAL A 370 -0.61 -9.77 -0.06
CA VAL A 370 -2.05 -9.96 -0.25
C VAL A 370 -2.64 -8.62 -0.66
N VAL A 371 -2.97 -8.50 -1.95
CA VAL A 371 -3.53 -7.29 -2.56
C VAL A 371 -5.02 -7.46 -2.76
N VAL A 372 -5.80 -6.57 -2.16
CA VAL A 372 -7.26 -6.52 -2.29
C VAL A 372 -7.65 -5.15 -2.82
N ASP A 373 -7.95 -5.07 -4.13
CA ASP A 373 -8.23 -3.81 -4.83
C ASP A 373 -9.49 -3.08 -4.31
N GLU A 374 -10.50 -3.83 -3.89
CA GLU A 374 -11.71 -3.26 -3.29
C GLU A 374 -12.20 -4.14 -2.13
N LEU A 375 -11.63 -3.94 -0.95
CA LEU A 375 -11.93 -4.72 0.26
C LEU A 375 -13.42 -4.70 0.66
N PRO A 376 -14.17 -3.58 0.58
CA PRO A 376 -15.58 -3.56 0.95
C PRO A 376 -16.48 -4.49 0.12
N THR A 377 -16.01 -5.02 -1.02
CA THR A 377 -16.76 -6.01 -1.82
C THR A 377 -16.75 -7.41 -1.22
N LEU A 378 -15.88 -7.66 -0.23
CA LEU A 378 -15.66 -8.98 0.38
C LEU A 378 -15.77 -8.90 1.91
N TYR A 379 -16.26 -9.96 2.52
CA TYR A 379 -16.12 -10.20 3.96
C TYR A 379 -15.11 -11.32 4.21
N ILE A 380 -13.99 -11.00 4.84
CA ILE A 380 -12.98 -11.97 5.28
C ILE A 380 -13.10 -12.09 6.79
N ASN A 381 -13.46 -13.30 7.26
CA ASN A 381 -13.66 -13.52 8.69
C ASN A 381 -12.34 -13.34 9.45
N LYS A 382 -12.40 -12.65 10.59
CA LYS A 382 -11.24 -12.38 11.46
C LYS A 382 -10.06 -11.69 10.76
N LEU A 383 -10.36 -10.86 9.76
CA LEU A 383 -9.32 -10.13 9.03
C LEU A 383 -8.54 -9.20 9.97
N GLU A 384 -9.21 -8.57 10.94
CA GLU A 384 -8.58 -7.66 11.91
C GLU A 384 -7.48 -8.34 12.76
N GLN A 385 -7.70 -9.59 13.21
CA GLN A 385 -6.68 -10.36 13.93
C GLN A 385 -5.59 -10.85 12.98
N THR A 386 -5.97 -11.18 11.74
CA THR A 386 -5.02 -11.61 10.71
C THR A 386 -4.04 -10.49 10.35
N LEU A 387 -4.51 -9.24 10.24
CA LEU A 387 -3.65 -8.08 10.00
C LEU A 387 -2.64 -7.84 11.13
N ALA A 388 -3.05 -8.03 12.38
CA ALA A 388 -2.16 -7.88 13.54
C ALA A 388 -1.00 -8.90 13.54
N THR A 389 -1.24 -10.11 13.01
CA THR A 389 -0.28 -11.22 13.04
C THR A 389 0.50 -11.40 11.72
N ALA A 390 -0.04 -10.91 10.59
CA ALA A 390 0.58 -10.99 9.26
C ALA A 390 2.02 -10.46 9.23
N ARG A 391 2.31 -9.43 10.05
CA ARG A 391 3.62 -8.80 10.13
C ARG A 391 4.74 -9.76 10.52
N SER A 392 4.53 -10.59 11.55
CA SER A 392 5.57 -11.51 12.03
C SER A 392 5.84 -12.64 11.05
N ASN A 393 4.87 -12.95 10.18
CA ASN A 393 4.95 -14.01 9.18
C ASN A 393 5.33 -13.49 7.78
N LYS A 394 5.85 -12.26 7.68
CA LYS A 394 6.25 -11.63 6.41
C LYS A 394 5.17 -11.64 5.33
N VAL A 395 3.92 -11.39 5.74
CA VAL A 395 2.77 -11.20 4.84
C VAL A 395 2.45 -9.71 4.74
N ALA A 396 2.77 -9.09 3.61
CA ALA A 396 2.45 -7.70 3.34
C ALA A 396 0.99 -7.58 2.89
N THR A 397 0.14 -6.91 3.67
CA THR A 397 -1.26 -6.72 3.30
C THR A 397 -1.45 -5.36 2.62
N VAL A 398 -2.13 -5.34 1.48
CA VAL A 398 -2.46 -4.15 0.70
C VAL A 398 -3.96 -4.12 0.53
N LEU A 399 -4.63 -3.30 1.35
CA LEU A 399 -6.08 -3.22 1.41
C LEU A 399 -6.52 -1.87 0.86
N ALA A 400 -7.18 -1.90 -0.29
CA ALA A 400 -7.74 -0.71 -0.91
C ALA A 400 -9.25 -0.62 -0.68
N CYS A 401 -9.74 0.61 -0.52
CA CYS A 401 -11.15 0.93 -0.45
C CYS A 401 -11.43 2.29 -1.08
N GLN A 402 -12.67 2.55 -1.48
CA GLN A 402 -13.03 3.89 -1.97
C GLN A 402 -13.20 4.89 -0.84
N ASP A 403 -13.86 4.47 0.23
CA ASP A 403 -14.18 5.29 1.38
C ASP A 403 -14.26 4.46 2.66
N PHE A 404 -13.86 5.04 3.78
CA PHE A 404 -13.90 4.36 5.08
C PHE A 404 -15.33 3.95 5.48
N SER A 405 -16.35 4.71 5.09
CA SER A 405 -17.76 4.38 5.36
C SER A 405 -18.19 3.06 4.73
N GLN A 406 -17.66 2.68 3.57
CA GLN A 406 -17.95 1.38 2.94
C GLN A 406 -17.34 0.22 3.75
N LEU A 407 -16.16 0.44 4.35
CA LEU A 407 -15.55 -0.54 5.23
C LEU A 407 -16.35 -0.70 6.53
N VAL A 408 -16.79 0.42 7.12
CA VAL A 408 -17.70 0.43 8.29
C VAL A 408 -19.02 -0.27 7.97
N ASP A 409 -19.56 -0.06 6.77
CA ASP A 409 -20.79 -0.74 6.37
C ASP A 409 -20.58 -2.26 6.26
N ARG A 410 -19.45 -2.70 5.70
CA ARG A 410 -19.19 -4.14 5.55
C ARG A 410 -18.82 -4.84 6.86
N TYR A 411 -17.95 -4.24 7.68
CA TYR A 411 -17.35 -4.91 8.85
C TYR A 411 -17.89 -4.45 10.20
N GLY A 412 -18.66 -3.36 10.23
CA GLY A 412 -19.01 -2.66 11.47
C GLY A 412 -17.91 -1.69 11.91
N ARG A 413 -18.30 -0.65 12.66
CA ARG A 413 -17.43 0.47 13.02
C ARG A 413 -16.20 0.02 13.81
N ASP A 414 -16.39 -0.81 14.84
CA ASP A 414 -15.31 -1.22 15.73
C ASP A 414 -14.25 -2.04 14.99
N LYS A 415 -14.68 -3.02 14.19
CA LYS A 415 -13.74 -3.85 13.40
C LYS A 415 -13.03 -3.03 12.33
N ALA A 416 -13.75 -2.14 11.62
CA ALA A 416 -13.14 -1.27 10.63
C ALA A 416 -12.06 -0.34 11.25
N GLN A 417 -12.32 0.17 12.46
CA GLN A 417 -11.33 0.99 13.18
C GLN A 417 -10.10 0.16 13.59
N VAL A 418 -10.29 -1.05 14.13
CA VAL A 418 -9.18 -1.96 14.48
C VAL A 418 -8.36 -2.32 13.25
N MET A 419 -9.01 -2.58 12.11
CA MET A 419 -8.31 -2.81 10.85
C MET A 419 -7.42 -1.62 10.51
N LEU A 420 -7.95 -0.40 10.48
CA LEU A 420 -7.17 0.79 10.14
C LEU A 420 -6.00 1.02 11.11
N SER A 421 -6.21 0.82 12.41
CA SER A 421 -5.16 0.95 13.43
C SER A 421 -4.02 -0.05 13.25
N ASN A 422 -4.30 -1.24 12.71
CA ASN A 422 -3.27 -2.24 12.39
C ASN A 422 -2.49 -1.93 11.09
N MET A 423 -2.99 -1.01 10.25
CA MET A 423 -2.35 -0.63 9.00
C MET A 423 -1.43 0.58 9.23
N GLY A 424 -0.14 0.30 9.40
CA GLY A 424 0.88 1.32 9.69
C GLY A 424 1.26 2.20 8.51
N ASN A 425 1.03 1.77 7.27
CA ASN A 425 1.23 2.59 6.08
C ASN A 425 -0.13 2.97 5.49
N GLN A 426 -0.48 4.25 5.49
CA GLN A 426 -1.81 4.73 5.08
C GLN A 426 -1.68 5.76 3.96
N PHE A 427 -2.35 5.52 2.84
CA PHE A 427 -2.37 6.39 1.67
C PHE A 427 -3.78 6.88 1.42
N TYR A 428 -3.91 8.21 1.30
CA TYR A 428 -5.20 8.87 1.10
C TYR A 428 -5.19 9.65 -0.22
N GLY A 429 -5.95 9.17 -1.19
CA GLY A 429 -6.31 9.90 -2.39
C GLY A 429 -7.47 10.87 -2.14
N ARG A 430 -7.86 11.58 -3.19
CA ARG A 430 -8.99 12.53 -3.13
C ARG A 430 -10.25 11.85 -2.57
N THR A 431 -10.81 12.44 -1.51
CA THR A 431 -12.12 12.07 -0.97
C THR A 431 -13.12 13.22 -1.14
N VAL A 432 -14.39 12.87 -1.32
CA VAL A 432 -15.51 13.82 -1.36
C VAL A 432 -16.41 13.69 -0.13
N ASN A 433 -16.20 12.66 0.69
CA ASN A 433 -16.97 12.43 1.91
C ASN A 433 -16.39 13.30 3.05
N LYS A 434 -17.27 14.10 3.67
CA LYS A 434 -16.89 15.04 4.75
C LYS A 434 -16.31 14.32 5.96
N ASP A 435 -16.91 13.21 6.39
CA ASP A 435 -16.49 12.48 7.58
C ASP A 435 -15.11 11.84 7.36
N SER A 436 -14.90 11.24 6.18
CA SER A 436 -13.58 10.74 5.77
C SER A 436 -12.54 11.88 5.71
N ALA A 437 -12.89 13.05 5.16
CA ALA A 437 -11.98 14.19 5.11
C ALA A 437 -11.61 14.71 6.51
N GLN A 438 -12.58 14.75 7.44
CA GLN A 438 -12.35 15.14 8.83
C GLN A 438 -11.44 14.13 9.55
N MET A 439 -11.71 12.83 9.38
CA MET A 439 -10.87 11.75 9.91
C MET A 439 -9.42 11.89 9.44
N ILE A 440 -9.22 12.09 8.13
CA ILE A 440 -7.89 12.26 7.53
C ILE A 440 -7.21 13.53 8.08
N THR A 441 -7.93 14.64 8.18
CA THR A 441 -7.39 15.91 8.72
C THR A 441 -6.94 15.75 10.17
N GLN A 442 -7.71 15.02 10.99
CA GLN A 442 -7.35 14.73 12.38
C GLN A 442 -6.12 13.83 12.48
N LEU A 443 -5.96 12.87 11.56
CA LEU A 443 -4.79 11.98 11.52
C LEU A 443 -3.48 12.73 11.23
N PHE A 444 -3.49 13.66 10.26
CA PHE A 444 -2.30 14.47 9.92
C PHE A 444 -2.00 15.56 10.96
N GLY A 445 -2.99 15.98 11.73
CA GLY A 445 -2.84 17.01 12.76
C GLY A 445 -2.67 18.43 12.21
N LYS A 446 -2.21 19.33 13.07
CA LYS A 446 -1.93 20.73 12.73
C LYS A 446 -0.43 20.99 12.88
N ALA A 447 0.10 21.90 12.06
CA ALA A 447 1.46 22.40 12.18
C ALA A 447 1.44 23.87 12.53
N ASP A 448 2.20 24.27 13.54
CA ASP A 448 2.38 25.68 13.89
C ASP A 448 3.20 26.38 12.80
N LYS A 449 2.67 27.50 12.30
CA LYS A 449 3.35 28.34 11.32
C LYS A 449 3.41 29.77 11.84
N THR A 450 4.61 30.33 11.88
CA THR A 450 4.81 31.75 12.16
C THR A 450 4.54 32.56 10.90
N PHE A 451 3.59 33.49 10.97
CA PHE A 451 3.32 34.45 9.89
C PHE A 451 3.88 35.81 10.27
N LYS A 452 4.64 36.44 9.38
CA LYS A 452 5.09 37.82 9.53
C LYS A 452 4.19 38.72 8.68
N THR A 453 3.28 39.43 9.34
CA THR A 453 2.45 40.43 8.67
C THR A 453 3.23 41.74 8.61
N THR A 454 3.53 42.24 7.42
CA THR A 454 4.11 43.57 7.21
C THR A 454 3.02 44.51 6.73
N SER A 455 2.79 45.59 7.48
CA SER A 455 1.95 46.70 7.05
C SER A 455 2.86 47.84 6.59
N ASN A 456 2.72 48.30 5.35
CA ASN A 456 3.31 49.55 4.90
C ASN A 456 2.27 50.63 5.14
N GLY A 457 2.42 51.37 6.24
CA GLY A 457 1.65 52.59 6.46
C GLY A 457 2.25 53.71 5.61
N ASP A 458 1.50 54.18 4.61
CA ASP A 458 1.78 55.47 3.97
C ASP A 458 1.39 56.58 4.95
N ASN A 459 2.33 56.96 5.82
CA ASN A 459 2.20 58.20 6.58
C ASN A 459 2.47 59.37 5.61
N TYR A 460 1.43 59.80 4.88
CA TYR A 460 1.41 61.12 4.26
C TYR A 460 1.32 62.17 5.39
N TYR A 461 2.43 62.85 5.65
CA TYR A 461 2.47 64.13 6.37
C TYR A 461 2.64 65.27 5.37
#